data_AF-A0A9N9FQG4-F1
#
_entry.id   AF-A0A9N9FQG4-F1
#
_cell.length_a   1.000
_cell.length_b   1.000
_cell.length_c   1.000
_cell.angle_alpha   90.00
_cell.angle_beta   90.00
_cell.angle_gamma   90.00
#
_symmetry.space_group_name_H-M   'P 1'
#
loop_
_entity.id
_entity.type
_entity.pdbx_description
1 polymer ?
#
loop_
_entity_poly.entity_id
_entity_poly.type
_entity_poly.pdbx_seq_one_letter_code
_entity_poly.pdbx_strand_id
1 'polypeptide(L)'
;PLGLFANSNKHNPCFNPRPDSTVIFQVVTRQCTMDFEEYEPTKDFVDAINRAIDSGTPYKALDDVFAEYGYWWNRQIQLGGKLQRATKLTMDPNPAADNKIISDCDNDLTFDTIYRKWSDLIQPSQSDHLVSGNGDVVRIEAIPKWQQLIQIDKNQWTIIDPSDFIPIYELLDKPLKMRLASLYPTMRNPVSGNYIPDIRILFTGKSIIDPWSKDICRVKFPTPFNNTSYYVYGALYEKDKRRDDVKISLYSTNTYEMAFEIDWTEYPASTTDLYIQWIIFGNPVEIGYFSPKHRDVIIERGKVKELGVETIKLYRHELQEHSLLLMTDTQTANDRVEK
;
A
#
# COMPACT_ATOMS: atom_id res chain seq x y z
N PRO A 1 -5.86 -6.94 -5.49
CA PRO A 1 -5.48 -6.93 -4.05
C PRO A 1 -4.13 -6.27 -3.74
N LEU A 2 -3.16 -6.27 -4.68
CA LEU A 2 -1.83 -5.63 -4.53
C LEU A 2 -1.70 -4.26 -5.20
N GLY A 3 -2.77 -3.77 -5.84
CA GLY A 3 -2.81 -2.42 -6.41
C GLY A 3 -2.65 -1.32 -5.37
N LEU A 4 -2.73 -1.61 -4.07
CA LEU A 4 -2.57 -0.60 -3.00
C LEU A 4 -1.10 -0.17 -2.77
N PHE A 5 -0.12 -1.07 -2.97
CA PHE A 5 1.30 -0.69 -2.94
C PHE A 5 1.78 -0.07 -4.27
N ALA A 6 1.08 -0.37 -5.37
CA ALA A 6 1.39 0.13 -6.70
C ALA A 6 0.56 1.38 -7.09
N ASN A 7 -0.41 1.80 -6.27
CA ASN A 7 -1.33 2.90 -6.58
C ASN A 7 -0.73 4.30 -6.36
N SER A 8 0.59 4.43 -6.24
CA SER A 8 1.24 5.68 -6.63
C SER A 8 1.34 5.73 -8.17
N ASN A 9 0.21 5.75 -8.88
CA ASN A 9 0.18 6.08 -10.32
C ASN A 9 0.85 7.44 -10.62
N LYS A 10 1.06 8.28 -9.59
CA LYS A 10 1.81 9.54 -9.69
C LYS A 10 3.35 9.38 -9.72
N HIS A 11 3.88 8.22 -9.35
CA HIS A 11 5.33 7.96 -9.27
C HIS A 11 5.77 6.67 -9.96
N ASN A 12 4.87 6.05 -10.74
CA ASN A 12 5.19 4.85 -11.49
C ASN A 12 5.70 5.21 -12.90
N PRO A 13 7.02 5.17 -13.18
CA PRO A 13 7.54 5.45 -14.52
C PRO A 13 7.10 4.41 -15.56
N CYS A 14 6.69 3.20 -15.13
CA CYS A 14 6.18 2.15 -16.01
C CYS A 14 4.69 2.31 -16.36
N PHE A 15 3.94 3.07 -15.56
CA PHE A 15 2.48 3.26 -15.70
C PHE A 15 2.07 4.73 -15.76
N ASN A 16 2.97 5.62 -16.16
CA ASN A 16 2.55 6.94 -16.60
C ASN A 16 1.60 6.72 -17.78
N PRO A 17 0.31 7.10 -17.71
CA PRO A 17 -0.61 6.91 -18.82
C PRO A 17 0.01 7.60 -20.02
N ARG A 18 0.47 6.80 -20.99
CA ARG A 18 1.05 7.31 -22.22
C ARG A 18 0.00 8.27 -22.79
N PRO A 19 0.39 9.49 -23.22
CA PRO A 19 -0.56 10.35 -23.88
C PRO A 19 -1.15 9.58 -25.06
N ASP A 20 -2.48 9.58 -25.19
CA ASP A 20 -3.33 8.82 -26.13
C ASP A 20 -3.01 9.03 -27.64
N SER A 21 -1.86 9.64 -27.95
CA SER A 21 -1.39 10.02 -29.27
C SER A 21 0.12 9.81 -29.45
N THR A 22 0.72 8.77 -28.86
CA THR A 22 2.17 8.50 -28.99
C THR A 22 2.45 7.22 -29.76
N VAL A 23 3.30 7.31 -30.80
CA VAL A 23 3.87 6.14 -31.48
C VAL A 23 5.34 5.98 -31.08
N ILE A 24 5.75 4.74 -30.85
CA ILE A 24 7.13 4.39 -30.50
C ILE A 24 7.69 3.48 -31.59
N PHE A 25 8.82 3.87 -32.18
CA PHE A 25 9.62 3.00 -33.04
C PHE A 25 10.88 2.60 -32.31
N GLN A 26 11.22 1.32 -32.36
CA GLN A 26 12.35 0.76 -31.65
C GLN A 26 13.12 -0.20 -32.54
N VAL A 27 14.45 -0.13 -32.44
CA VAL A 27 15.37 -1.14 -32.99
C VAL A 27 16.12 -1.75 -31.82
N VAL A 28 15.96 -3.05 -31.65
CA VAL A 28 16.52 -3.79 -30.51
C VAL A 28 17.46 -4.87 -31.03
N THR A 29 18.67 -4.92 -30.48
CA THR A 29 19.67 -5.95 -30.75
C THR A 29 20.00 -6.64 -29.42
N ARG A 30 19.49 -7.86 -29.23
CA ARG A 30 19.72 -8.65 -28.01
C ARG A 30 21.07 -9.35 -28.08
N GLN A 31 21.82 -9.30 -26.99
CA GLN A 31 23.15 -9.91 -26.89
C GLN A 31 23.24 -10.93 -25.77
N CYS A 32 22.66 -10.61 -24.61
CA CYS A 32 22.72 -11.44 -23.43
C CYS A 32 21.45 -11.27 -22.60
N THR A 33 21.03 -12.33 -21.94
CA THR A 33 20.02 -12.31 -20.88
C THR A 33 20.73 -12.71 -19.60
N MET A 34 20.50 -11.95 -18.53
CA MET A 34 21.00 -12.28 -17.20
C MET A 34 19.82 -12.47 -16.27
N ASP A 35 19.75 -13.67 -15.69
CA ASP A 35 18.75 -14.07 -14.71
C ASP A 35 19.34 -13.97 -13.32
N PHE A 36 18.62 -13.30 -12.43
CA PHE A 36 18.93 -13.20 -11.01
C PHE A 36 18.03 -14.18 -10.26
N GLU A 37 18.48 -15.43 -10.11
CA GLU A 37 17.72 -16.49 -9.44
C GLU A 37 17.95 -16.54 -7.92
N GLU A 38 19.15 -16.17 -7.46
CA GLU A 38 19.52 -16.12 -6.05
C GLU A 38 19.71 -14.67 -5.60
N TYR A 39 18.71 -14.14 -4.92
CA TYR A 39 18.75 -12.80 -4.35
C TYR A 39 18.35 -12.86 -2.88
N GLU A 40 19.14 -12.19 -2.05
CA GLU A 40 18.80 -11.93 -0.65
C GLU A 40 18.69 -10.43 -0.44
N PRO A 41 17.62 -9.95 0.21
CA PRO A 41 17.53 -8.55 0.58
C PRO A 41 18.68 -8.19 1.53
N THR A 42 19.20 -6.97 1.38
CA THR A 42 20.22 -6.49 2.31
C THR A 42 19.65 -6.41 3.72
N LYS A 43 20.50 -6.61 4.73
CA LYS A 43 20.11 -6.47 6.14
C LYS A 43 19.49 -5.09 6.42
N ASP A 44 20.03 -4.03 5.83
CA ASP A 44 19.54 -2.67 6.02
C ASP A 44 18.10 -2.50 5.52
N PHE A 45 17.76 -3.09 4.36
CA PHE A 45 16.40 -3.11 3.84
C PHE A 45 15.45 -3.89 4.78
N VAL A 46 15.87 -5.07 5.22
CA VAL A 46 15.07 -5.90 6.15
C VAL A 46 14.84 -5.17 7.48
N ASP A 47 15.87 -4.54 8.04
CA ASP A 47 15.78 -3.76 9.27
C ASP A 47 14.89 -2.53 9.10
N ALA A 48 14.94 -1.87 7.94
CA ALA A 48 14.07 -0.74 7.61
C ALA A 48 12.60 -1.16 7.53
N ILE A 49 12.29 -2.27 6.85
CA ILE A 49 10.93 -2.83 6.79
C ILE A 49 10.43 -3.19 8.19
N ASN A 50 11.24 -3.84 9.02
CA ASN A 50 10.86 -4.18 10.40
C ASN A 50 10.51 -2.92 11.21
N ARG A 51 11.36 -1.89 11.18
CA ARG A 51 11.09 -0.61 11.86
C ARG A 51 9.81 0.05 11.34
N ALA A 52 9.59 0.02 10.03
CA ALA A 52 8.41 0.60 9.41
C ALA A 52 7.14 -0.11 9.87
N ILE A 53 7.12 -1.45 9.82
CA ILE A 53 6.02 -2.27 10.32
C ILE A 53 5.77 -1.94 11.79
N ASP A 54 6.80 -1.91 12.65
CA ASP A 54 6.62 -1.71 14.09
C ASP A 54 6.28 -0.27 14.51
N SER A 55 6.26 0.67 13.56
CA SER A 55 5.84 2.05 13.82
C SER A 55 4.33 2.16 14.06
N GLY A 56 3.89 3.23 14.74
CA GLY A 56 2.47 3.56 14.87
C GLY A 56 1.81 4.00 13.55
N THR A 57 2.61 4.43 12.57
CA THR A 57 2.17 4.91 11.24
C THR A 57 2.78 4.04 10.13
N PRO A 58 2.48 2.73 10.10
CA PRO A 58 3.24 1.78 9.31
C PRO A 58 3.13 2.02 7.80
N TYR A 59 2.00 2.54 7.32
CA TYR A 59 1.78 2.80 5.89
C TYR A 59 2.74 3.86 5.35
N LYS A 60 2.81 5.01 6.02
CA LYS A 60 3.74 6.08 5.65
C LYS A 60 5.19 5.62 5.78
N ALA A 61 5.52 4.93 6.88
CA ALA A 61 6.87 4.45 7.09
C ALA A 61 7.31 3.42 6.02
N LEU A 62 6.39 2.57 5.55
CA LEU A 62 6.65 1.64 4.45
C LEU A 62 6.78 2.37 3.11
N ASP A 63 5.93 3.35 2.83
CA ASP A 63 6.05 4.18 1.63
C ASP A 63 7.42 4.89 1.56
N ASP A 64 7.90 5.41 2.69
CA ASP A 64 9.23 6.03 2.78
C ASP A 64 10.35 5.01 2.48
N VAL A 65 10.23 3.77 2.98
CA VAL A 65 11.20 2.69 2.67
C VAL A 65 11.16 2.33 1.17
N PHE A 66 9.98 2.15 0.58
CA PHE A 66 9.88 1.82 -0.84
C PHE A 66 10.31 2.99 -1.75
N ALA A 67 10.15 4.23 -1.30
CA ALA A 67 10.66 5.39 -2.03
C ALA A 67 12.19 5.43 -2.05
N GLU A 68 12.86 4.96 -0.99
CA GLU A 68 14.32 4.90 -0.89
C GLU A 68 14.90 3.70 -1.66
N TYR A 69 14.34 2.50 -1.47
CA TYR A 69 14.88 1.25 -2.03
C TYR A 69 14.31 0.89 -3.41
N GLY A 70 13.25 1.59 -3.84
CA GLY A 70 12.48 1.28 -5.03
C GLY A 70 11.27 0.39 -4.73
N TYR A 71 10.36 0.30 -5.71
CA TYR A 71 9.13 -0.50 -5.58
C TYR A 71 9.24 -1.87 -6.24
N TRP A 72 10.11 -1.98 -7.25
CA TRP A 72 10.21 -3.15 -8.12
C TRP A 72 11.66 -3.61 -8.25
N TRP A 73 11.83 -4.92 -8.24
CA TRP A 73 13.07 -5.61 -8.57
C TRP A 73 12.91 -6.28 -9.93
N ASN A 74 13.89 -6.13 -10.80
CA ASN A 74 13.88 -6.82 -12.08
C ASN A 74 14.72 -8.10 -11.99
N ARG A 75 14.07 -9.27 -12.08
CA ARG A 75 14.75 -10.57 -11.95
C ARG A 75 15.48 -10.99 -13.20
N GLN A 76 15.15 -10.40 -14.35
CA GLN A 76 15.84 -10.71 -15.59
C GLN A 76 16.13 -9.43 -16.36
N ILE A 77 17.39 -9.22 -16.72
CA ILE A 77 17.78 -8.10 -17.58
C ILE A 77 18.26 -8.60 -18.92
N GLN A 78 17.73 -8.00 -19.99
CA GLN A 78 18.28 -8.16 -21.32
C GLN A 78 19.30 -7.05 -21.57
N LEU A 79 20.49 -7.46 -22.02
CA LEU A 79 21.57 -6.58 -22.42
C LEU A 79 21.74 -6.59 -23.94
N GLY A 80 22.08 -5.41 -24.48
CA GLY A 80 22.43 -5.23 -25.87
C GLY A 80 22.28 -3.79 -26.31
N GLY A 81 21.77 -3.58 -27.52
CA GLY A 81 21.53 -2.25 -28.08
C GLY A 81 20.05 -1.96 -28.21
N LYS A 82 19.60 -0.79 -27.73
CA LYS A 82 18.26 -0.27 -28.01
C LYS A 82 18.37 1.15 -28.55
N LEU A 83 17.80 1.35 -29.73
CA LEU A 83 17.46 2.65 -30.27
C LEU A 83 15.95 2.82 -30.22
N GLN A 84 15.49 3.99 -29.79
CA GLN A 84 14.06 4.26 -29.77
C GLN A 84 13.77 5.72 -30.07
N ARG A 85 12.55 5.96 -30.53
CA ARG A 85 11.97 7.29 -30.61
C ARG A 85 10.48 7.23 -30.30
N ALA A 86 10.07 8.02 -29.32
CA ALA A 86 8.66 8.26 -29.02
C ALA A 86 8.26 9.59 -29.64
N THR A 87 7.22 9.58 -30.47
CA THR A 87 6.77 10.75 -31.22
C THR A 87 5.26 10.88 -31.11
N LYS A 88 4.78 12.13 -31.06
CA LYS A 88 3.35 12.41 -31.09
C LYS A 88 2.81 12.17 -32.51
N LEU A 89 1.66 11.53 -32.61
CA LEU A 89 0.95 11.33 -33.87
C LEU A 89 0.59 12.67 -34.51
N THR A 90 0.72 12.74 -35.83
CA THR A 90 0.30 13.90 -36.65
C THR A 90 -1.13 13.79 -37.14
N MET A 91 -1.75 12.62 -37.02
CA MET A 91 -3.13 12.34 -37.43
C MET A 91 -3.95 11.81 -36.24
N ASP A 92 -5.24 12.13 -36.19
CA ASP A 92 -6.16 11.53 -35.23
C ASP A 92 -6.26 10.03 -35.52
N PRO A 93 -5.91 9.15 -34.55
CA PRO A 93 -6.01 7.72 -34.76
C PRO A 93 -7.49 7.36 -34.94
N ASN A 94 -7.79 6.59 -35.99
CA ASN A 94 -9.09 5.94 -36.09
C ASN A 94 -9.24 5.02 -34.86
N PRO A 95 -10.27 5.15 -34.02
CA PRO A 95 -10.41 4.38 -32.76
C PRO A 95 -10.46 2.86 -32.95
N ALA A 96 -10.58 2.35 -34.19
CA ALA A 96 -10.43 0.93 -34.52
C ALA A 96 -8.96 0.47 -34.68
N ALA A 97 -7.99 1.39 -34.66
CA ALA A 97 -6.55 1.08 -34.67
C ALA A 97 -6.08 0.90 -33.21
N ASP A 98 -6.57 -0.18 -32.58
CA ASP A 98 -6.12 -0.64 -31.27
C ASP A 98 -4.59 -0.76 -31.20
N ASN A 99 -4.06 -0.75 -29.96
CA ASN A 99 -2.67 -0.95 -29.52
C ASN A 99 -1.92 -2.10 -30.23
N LYS A 100 -1.66 -1.98 -31.52
CA LYS A 100 -1.09 -3.02 -32.34
C LYS A 100 0.42 -2.90 -32.30
N ILE A 101 1.05 -3.77 -31.53
CA ILE A 101 2.49 -4.00 -31.65
C ILE A 101 2.72 -4.61 -33.03
N ILE A 102 3.36 -3.87 -33.91
CA ILE A 102 3.83 -4.37 -35.21
C ILE A 102 5.30 -4.75 -35.00
N SER A 103 5.62 -6.04 -35.13
CA SER A 103 6.98 -6.56 -34.93
C SER A 103 7.42 -7.41 -36.11
N ASP A 104 8.74 -7.51 -36.32
CA ASP A 104 9.39 -8.37 -37.34
C ASP A 104 9.10 -9.88 -37.12
N CYS A 105 8.45 -10.25 -36.01
CA CYS A 105 7.98 -11.60 -35.75
C CYS A 105 6.77 -12.00 -36.63
N ASP A 106 6.11 -11.03 -37.27
CA ASP A 106 5.12 -11.26 -38.32
C ASP A 106 5.89 -11.43 -39.64
N ASN A 107 6.02 -12.68 -40.11
CA ASN A 107 6.95 -13.24 -41.12
C ASN A 107 7.19 -12.50 -42.47
N ASP A 108 6.68 -11.30 -42.70
CA ASP A 108 6.81 -10.54 -43.97
C ASP A 108 7.22 -9.07 -43.81
N LEU A 109 7.65 -8.61 -42.63
CA LEU A 109 7.94 -7.18 -42.39
C LEU A 109 9.43 -6.85 -42.34
N THR A 110 9.97 -6.28 -43.42
CA THR A 110 11.35 -5.76 -43.44
C THR A 110 11.51 -4.48 -42.60
N PHE A 111 12.74 -4.15 -42.19
CA PHE A 111 13.07 -2.87 -41.54
C PHE A 111 12.47 -1.67 -42.30
N ASP A 112 12.66 -1.61 -43.62
CA ASP A 112 12.15 -0.52 -44.46
C ASP A 112 10.62 -0.43 -44.42
N THR A 113 9.94 -1.57 -44.33
CA THR A 113 8.47 -1.63 -44.25
C THR A 113 7.98 -1.08 -42.92
N ILE A 114 8.62 -1.46 -41.81
CA ILE A 114 8.25 -0.99 -40.47
C ILE A 114 8.61 0.51 -40.33
N TYR A 115 9.79 0.90 -40.79
CA TYR A 115 10.24 2.29 -40.78
C TYR A 115 9.31 3.21 -41.57
N ARG A 116 8.89 2.82 -42.80
CA ARG A 116 7.92 3.59 -43.60
C ARG A 116 6.60 3.75 -42.88
N LYS A 117 6.03 2.65 -42.36
CA LYS A 117 4.78 2.68 -41.59
C LYS A 117 4.86 3.63 -40.39
N TRP A 118 5.98 3.66 -39.68
CA TRP A 118 6.18 4.61 -38.59
C TRP A 118 6.36 6.05 -39.08
N SER A 119 7.17 6.26 -40.12
CA SER A 119 7.44 7.59 -40.70
C SER A 119 6.17 8.26 -41.23
N ASP A 120 5.21 7.48 -41.76
CA ASP A 120 3.93 8.00 -42.26
C ASP A 120 3.01 8.53 -41.13
N LEU A 121 3.27 8.14 -39.87
CA LEU A 121 2.46 8.51 -38.70
C LEU A 121 2.96 9.77 -37.98
N ILE A 122 4.09 10.33 -38.39
CA ILE A 122 4.80 11.40 -37.67
C ILE A 122 5.22 12.55 -38.59
N GLN A 123 5.76 13.64 -38.02
CA GLN A 123 6.29 14.73 -38.86
C GLN A 123 7.59 14.29 -39.54
N PRO A 124 7.84 14.67 -40.81
CA PRO A 124 9.07 14.29 -41.52
C PRO A 124 10.38 14.74 -40.85
N SER A 125 10.35 15.87 -40.11
CA SER A 125 11.50 16.35 -39.32
C SER A 125 11.83 15.45 -38.11
N GLN A 126 10.99 14.44 -37.86
CA GLN A 126 11.08 13.56 -36.70
C GLN A 126 11.40 12.10 -37.07
N SER A 127 11.70 11.79 -38.34
CA SER A 127 11.94 10.41 -38.78
C SER A 127 13.42 10.07 -39.03
N ASP A 128 14.34 11.03 -39.07
CA ASP A 128 15.71 10.84 -39.56
C ASP A 128 16.71 10.23 -38.56
N HIS A 129 16.33 10.10 -37.29
CA HIS A 129 17.19 9.56 -36.24
C HIS A 129 16.42 8.89 -35.12
N LEU A 130 17.12 8.04 -34.37
CA LEU A 130 16.70 7.43 -33.11
C LEU A 130 17.68 7.77 -32.00
N VAL A 131 17.28 7.52 -30.75
CA VAL A 131 18.10 7.80 -29.57
C VAL A 131 18.42 6.52 -28.83
N SER A 132 19.67 6.34 -28.42
CA SER A 132 20.12 5.21 -27.61
C SER A 132 19.71 5.35 -26.13
N GLY A 133 19.82 4.26 -25.37
CA GLY A 133 19.66 4.31 -23.91
C GLY A 133 20.63 5.26 -23.18
N ASN A 134 21.77 5.57 -23.81
CA ASN A 134 22.80 6.49 -23.28
C ASN A 134 22.62 7.93 -23.79
N GLY A 135 21.60 8.20 -24.61
CA GLY A 135 21.34 9.52 -25.18
C GLY A 135 22.02 9.80 -26.52
N ASP A 136 22.69 8.81 -27.12
CA ASP A 136 23.34 8.99 -28.42
C ASP A 136 22.31 9.10 -29.54
N VAL A 137 22.52 10.05 -30.45
CA VAL A 137 21.68 10.24 -31.63
C VAL A 137 22.24 9.42 -32.79
N VAL A 138 21.46 8.47 -33.29
CA VAL A 138 21.83 7.59 -34.41
C VAL A 138 20.91 7.85 -35.59
N ARG A 139 21.49 8.31 -36.70
CA ARG A 139 20.76 8.49 -37.96
C ARG A 139 20.29 7.15 -38.51
N ILE A 140 19.15 7.13 -39.19
CA ILE A 140 18.58 5.90 -39.76
C ILE A 140 19.58 5.17 -40.66
N GLU A 141 20.30 5.89 -41.54
CA GLU A 141 21.32 5.27 -42.41
C GLU A 141 22.51 4.67 -41.65
N ALA A 142 22.73 5.07 -40.39
CA ALA A 142 23.82 4.59 -39.55
C ALA A 142 23.43 3.39 -38.67
N ILE A 143 22.15 2.99 -38.65
CA ILE A 143 21.65 1.86 -37.85
C ILE A 143 22.41 0.55 -38.14
N PRO A 144 22.68 0.16 -39.40
CA PRO A 144 23.42 -1.08 -39.66
C PRO A 144 24.82 -1.09 -39.05
N LYS A 145 25.53 0.05 -39.13
CA LYS A 145 26.85 0.21 -38.51
C LYS A 145 26.75 0.17 -36.99
N TRP A 146 25.73 0.82 -36.42
CA TRP A 146 25.46 0.77 -34.99
C TRP A 146 25.18 -0.66 -34.51
N GLN A 147 24.37 -1.45 -35.22
CA GLN A 147 24.10 -2.86 -34.87
C GLN A 147 25.38 -3.70 -34.88
N GLN A 148 26.26 -3.50 -35.85
CA GLN A 148 27.57 -4.17 -35.88
C GLN A 148 28.42 -3.79 -34.67
N LEU A 149 28.44 -2.51 -34.26
CA LEU A 149 29.15 -2.08 -33.06
C LEU A 149 28.63 -2.78 -31.79
N ILE A 150 27.31 -2.90 -31.63
CA ILE A 150 26.70 -3.64 -30.50
C ILE A 150 27.15 -5.11 -30.47
N GLN A 151 27.35 -5.74 -31.63
CA GLN A 151 27.76 -7.14 -31.71
C GLN A 151 29.24 -7.36 -31.32
N ILE A 152 30.12 -6.38 -31.57
CA ILE A 152 31.57 -6.55 -31.41
C ILE A 152 32.14 -5.88 -30.15
N ASP A 153 31.49 -4.84 -29.61
CA ASP A 153 31.94 -4.12 -28.41
C ASP A 153 30.91 -4.20 -27.28
N LYS A 154 31.23 -4.99 -26.26
CA LYS A 154 30.39 -5.19 -25.06
C LYS A 154 30.22 -3.92 -24.23
N ASN A 155 31.12 -2.94 -24.37
CA ASN A 155 30.99 -1.66 -23.65
C ASN A 155 29.84 -0.81 -24.18
N GLN A 156 29.29 -1.16 -25.34
CA GLN A 156 28.11 -0.49 -25.90
C GLN A 156 26.80 -1.08 -25.37
N TRP A 157 26.84 -2.14 -24.56
CA TRP A 157 25.64 -2.81 -24.09
C TRP A 157 24.93 -1.99 -23.01
N THR A 158 23.62 -1.87 -23.17
CA THR A 158 22.69 -1.20 -22.27
C THR A 158 21.55 -2.14 -21.91
N ILE A 159 20.78 -1.81 -20.88
CA ILE A 159 19.55 -2.54 -20.55
C ILE A 159 18.50 -2.21 -21.62
N ILE A 160 18.15 -3.20 -22.43
CA ILE A 160 17.25 -3.01 -23.59
C ILE A 160 15.79 -3.28 -23.23
N ASP A 161 15.53 -4.23 -22.35
CA ASP A 161 14.19 -4.53 -21.86
C ASP A 161 14.29 -5.07 -20.43
N PRO A 162 13.56 -4.47 -19.48
CA PRO A 162 13.38 -5.12 -18.20
C PRO A 162 12.24 -6.13 -18.30
N SER A 163 12.59 -7.41 -18.34
CA SER A 163 11.63 -8.50 -18.38
C SER A 163 11.60 -9.19 -17.01
N ASP A 164 10.40 -9.37 -16.44
CA ASP A 164 10.18 -10.02 -15.13
C ASP A 164 10.45 -9.15 -13.89
N PHE A 165 9.62 -8.13 -13.71
CA PHE A 165 9.55 -7.38 -12.45
C PHE A 165 8.75 -8.10 -11.39
N ILE A 166 9.31 -8.16 -10.19
CA ILE A 166 8.58 -8.48 -8.96
C ILE A 166 8.60 -7.28 -8.01
N PRO A 167 7.58 -7.08 -7.18
CA PRO A 167 7.65 -6.11 -6.10
C PRO A 167 8.81 -6.42 -5.14
N ILE A 168 9.52 -5.42 -4.61
CA ILE A 168 10.68 -5.72 -3.75
C ILE A 168 10.32 -6.37 -2.41
N TYR A 169 9.06 -6.28 -1.96
CA TYR A 169 8.61 -7.04 -0.78
C TYR A 169 8.57 -8.56 -1.06
N GLU A 170 8.52 -8.99 -2.33
CA GLU A 170 8.61 -10.40 -2.70
C GLU A 170 9.98 -10.99 -2.43
N LEU A 171 11.00 -10.16 -2.19
CA LEU A 171 12.34 -10.58 -1.79
C LEU A 171 12.41 -10.97 -0.32
N LEU A 172 11.41 -10.59 0.49
CA LEU A 172 11.42 -10.83 1.94
C LEU A 172 11.14 -12.30 2.27
N ASP A 173 11.57 -12.72 3.45
CA ASP A 173 11.26 -14.04 3.94
C ASP A 173 9.76 -14.20 4.27
N LYS A 174 9.32 -15.46 4.39
CA LYS A 174 7.91 -15.77 4.66
C LYS A 174 7.38 -15.11 5.95
N PRO A 175 8.10 -15.12 7.09
CA PRO A 175 7.67 -14.42 8.30
C PRO A 175 7.40 -12.91 8.09
N LEU A 176 8.30 -12.19 7.42
CA LEU A 176 8.15 -10.75 7.25
C LEU A 176 7.05 -10.40 6.24
N LYS A 177 6.90 -11.20 5.18
CA LYS A 177 5.76 -11.12 4.25
C LYS A 177 4.42 -11.27 4.99
N MET A 178 4.32 -12.20 5.93
CA MET A 178 3.11 -12.38 6.74
C MET A 178 2.82 -11.16 7.63
N ARG A 179 3.85 -10.59 8.24
CA ARG A 179 3.71 -9.36 9.05
C ARG A 179 3.25 -8.17 8.20
N LEU A 180 3.82 -7.99 7.00
CA LEU A 180 3.32 -6.98 6.05
C LEU A 180 1.86 -7.20 5.67
N ALA A 181 1.49 -8.44 5.34
CA ALA A 181 0.12 -8.77 4.96
C ALA A 181 -0.89 -8.48 6.09
N SER A 182 -0.50 -8.62 7.35
CA SER A 182 -1.35 -8.31 8.51
C SER A 182 -1.78 -6.83 8.60
N LEU A 183 -1.03 -5.93 7.93
CA LEU A 183 -1.33 -4.49 7.92
C LEU A 183 -2.45 -4.12 6.95
N TYR A 184 -2.77 -4.96 5.95
CA TYR A 184 -3.70 -4.61 4.88
C TYR A 184 -4.97 -5.47 4.95
N PRO A 185 -6.11 -4.92 5.40
CA PRO A 185 -7.36 -5.67 5.57
C PRO A 185 -7.91 -6.31 4.29
N THR A 186 -7.60 -5.71 3.14
CA THR A 186 -8.04 -6.16 1.82
C THR A 186 -7.22 -7.33 1.28
N MET A 187 -6.19 -7.78 2.00
CA MET A 187 -5.46 -9.00 1.66
C MET A 187 -6.21 -10.22 2.19
N ARG A 188 -6.51 -11.15 1.27
CA ARG A 188 -6.96 -12.49 1.64
C ARG A 188 -5.88 -13.09 2.54
N ASN A 189 -6.23 -13.47 3.76
CA ASN A 189 -5.28 -14.11 4.66
C ASN A 189 -4.72 -15.36 3.96
N PRO A 190 -3.40 -15.44 3.71
CA PRO A 190 -2.81 -16.51 2.91
C PRO A 190 -2.87 -17.89 3.60
N VAL A 191 -3.18 -17.92 4.90
CA VAL A 191 -3.32 -19.15 5.70
C VAL A 191 -4.79 -19.56 5.83
N SER A 192 -5.69 -18.64 6.18
CA SER A 192 -7.12 -18.96 6.41
C SER A 192 -8.01 -18.78 5.19
N GLY A 193 -7.56 -18.07 4.15
CA GLY A 193 -8.35 -17.80 2.94
C GLY A 193 -9.50 -16.80 3.12
N ASN A 194 -9.65 -16.21 4.31
CA ASN A 194 -10.70 -15.24 4.63
C ASN A 194 -10.23 -13.79 4.39
N TYR A 195 -11.18 -12.89 4.14
CA TYR A 195 -10.91 -11.45 4.15
C TYR A 195 -10.68 -10.96 5.57
N ILE A 196 -9.72 -10.08 5.76
CA ILE A 196 -9.46 -9.45 7.06
C ILE A 196 -10.49 -8.32 7.24
N PRO A 197 -11.09 -8.14 8.42
CA PRO A 197 -12.07 -7.08 8.64
C PRO A 197 -11.48 -5.69 8.40
N ASP A 198 -12.20 -4.84 7.66
CA ASP A 198 -11.80 -3.46 7.35
C ASP A 198 -11.73 -2.55 8.59
N ILE A 199 -12.20 -3.01 9.75
CA ILE A 199 -12.22 -2.25 11.00
C ILE A 199 -11.42 -2.98 12.06
N ARG A 200 -10.41 -2.31 12.60
CA ARG A 200 -9.44 -2.85 13.57
C ARG A 200 -9.31 -1.93 14.77
N ILE A 201 -8.83 -2.46 15.90
CA ILE A 201 -8.43 -1.64 17.04
C ILE A 201 -7.15 -0.89 16.65
N LEU A 202 -7.25 0.42 16.54
CA LEU A 202 -6.13 1.28 16.13
C LEU A 202 -5.27 1.65 17.32
N PHE A 203 -5.91 1.95 18.45
CA PHE A 203 -5.27 2.53 19.62
C PHE A 203 -6.15 2.35 20.86
N THR A 204 -5.54 2.15 22.02
CA THR A 204 -6.25 2.07 23.31
C THR A 204 -5.49 2.86 24.36
N GLY A 205 -6.17 3.25 25.44
CA GLY A 205 -5.49 3.90 26.54
C GLY A 205 -6.39 4.20 27.73
N LYS A 206 -5.74 4.82 28.73
CA LYS A 206 -6.33 5.29 29.99
C LYS A 206 -5.99 6.76 30.12
N SER A 207 -7.00 7.61 30.24
CA SER A 207 -6.84 9.05 30.43
C SER A 207 -7.39 9.45 31.79
N ILE A 208 -6.51 10.02 32.62
CA ILE A 208 -6.87 10.54 33.94
C ILE A 208 -7.69 11.82 33.73
N ILE A 209 -8.80 11.94 34.45
CA ILE A 209 -9.65 13.13 34.42
C ILE A 209 -9.06 14.17 35.36
N ASP A 210 -8.92 15.40 34.86
CA ASP A 210 -8.41 16.51 35.65
C ASP A 210 -9.38 16.85 36.80
N PRO A 211 -8.93 16.89 38.07
CA PRO A 211 -9.76 17.25 39.22
C PRO A 211 -10.39 18.65 39.16
N TRP A 212 -9.78 19.58 38.41
CA TRP A 212 -10.19 20.98 38.22
C TRP A 212 -11.03 21.17 36.94
N SER A 213 -11.02 20.21 36.02
CA SER A 213 -11.82 20.18 34.78
C SER A 213 -12.55 18.84 34.66
N LYS A 214 -13.34 18.48 35.68
CA LYS A 214 -13.99 17.16 35.81
C LYS A 214 -14.95 16.82 34.69
N ASP A 215 -15.43 17.82 33.97
CA ASP A 215 -16.48 17.65 32.97
C ASP A 215 -15.91 17.32 31.59
N ILE A 216 -14.61 17.56 31.37
CA ILE A 216 -13.96 17.34 30.06
C ILE A 216 -12.66 16.57 30.20
N CYS A 217 -12.58 15.41 29.54
CA CYS A 217 -11.38 14.59 29.44
C CYS A 217 -10.82 14.61 28.02
N ARG A 218 -9.63 15.20 27.83
CA ARG A 218 -8.94 15.25 26.52
C ARG A 218 -7.95 14.12 26.35
N VAL A 219 -7.89 13.56 25.15
CA VAL A 219 -6.97 12.49 24.75
C VAL A 219 -6.21 12.93 23.51
N LYS A 220 -4.90 13.12 23.66
CA LYS A 220 -4.00 13.45 22.55
C LYS A 220 -3.51 12.19 21.86
N PHE A 221 -3.46 12.22 20.53
CA PHE A 221 -2.93 11.10 19.76
C PHE A 221 -1.39 11.18 19.67
N PRO A 222 -0.69 10.04 19.59
CA PRO A 222 0.77 10.02 19.45
C PRO A 222 1.24 10.68 18.15
N THR A 223 0.44 10.56 17.10
CA THR A 223 0.65 11.18 15.79
C THR A 223 -0.70 11.62 15.23
N PRO A 224 -0.73 12.65 14.38
CA PRO A 224 -1.96 13.06 13.73
C PRO A 224 -2.50 11.94 12.83
N PHE A 225 -3.81 11.70 12.89
CA PHE A 225 -4.52 10.83 11.97
C PHE A 225 -4.78 11.55 10.65
N ASN A 226 -4.97 10.79 9.57
CA ASN A 226 -5.26 11.36 8.25
C ASN A 226 -6.65 12.00 8.18
N ASN A 227 -7.62 11.46 8.94
CA ASN A 227 -9.00 11.94 9.01
C ASN A 227 -9.68 11.53 10.33
N THR A 228 -10.96 11.87 10.48
CA THR A 228 -11.77 11.63 11.69
C THR A 228 -12.79 10.49 11.54
N SER A 229 -12.67 9.63 10.53
CA SER A 229 -13.60 8.51 10.26
C SER A 229 -13.40 7.31 11.20
N TYR A 230 -12.82 7.54 12.37
CA TYR A 230 -12.62 6.54 13.41
C TYR A 230 -13.81 6.52 14.38
N TYR A 231 -13.95 5.41 15.07
CA TYR A 231 -14.92 5.21 16.13
C TYR A 231 -14.21 5.16 17.48
N VAL A 232 -14.91 5.60 18.52
CA VAL A 232 -14.39 5.64 19.88
C VAL A 232 -15.37 4.95 20.82
N TYR A 233 -14.85 4.10 21.68
CA TYR A 233 -15.52 3.65 22.89
C TYR A 233 -14.78 4.19 24.11
N GLY A 234 -15.53 4.60 25.13
CA GLY A 234 -15.00 5.01 26.42
C GLY A 234 -15.82 4.38 27.54
N ALA A 235 -15.19 4.15 28.68
CA ALA A 235 -15.84 3.78 29.92
C ALA A 235 -15.20 4.57 31.07
N LEU A 236 -16.05 5.15 31.92
CA LEU A 236 -15.64 5.92 33.09
C LEU A 236 -15.38 4.98 34.28
N TYR A 237 -14.33 5.28 35.02
CA TYR A 237 -13.97 4.57 36.23
C TYR A 237 -13.70 5.54 37.37
N GLU A 238 -14.07 5.10 38.57
CA GLU A 238 -13.83 5.77 39.83
C GLU A 238 -13.27 4.76 40.84
N LYS A 239 -12.04 4.99 41.35
CA LYS A 239 -11.33 4.02 42.21
C LYS A 239 -11.32 2.60 41.62
N ASP A 240 -11.01 2.52 40.33
CA ASP A 240 -11.02 1.29 39.52
C ASP A 240 -12.38 0.56 39.43
N LYS A 241 -13.48 1.18 39.87
CA LYS A 241 -14.84 0.69 39.65
C LYS A 241 -15.48 1.42 38.48
N ARG A 242 -16.04 0.66 37.55
CA ARG A 242 -16.75 1.20 36.38
C ARG A 242 -18.01 1.96 36.82
N ARG A 243 -18.22 3.16 36.27
CA ARG A 243 -19.40 4.01 36.47
C ARG A 243 -20.30 3.95 35.25
N ASP A 244 -21.27 3.03 35.26
CA ASP A 244 -22.30 2.92 34.20
C ASP A 244 -23.52 3.81 34.47
N ASP A 245 -23.61 4.37 35.67
CA ASP A 245 -24.62 5.33 36.13
C ASP A 245 -24.36 6.76 35.64
N VAL A 246 -23.14 7.04 35.16
CA VAL A 246 -22.75 8.36 34.65
C VAL A 246 -22.70 8.34 33.13
N LYS A 247 -23.38 9.30 32.50
CA LYS A 247 -23.34 9.44 31.06
C LYS A 247 -22.02 10.08 30.63
N ILE A 248 -21.37 9.44 29.67
CA ILE A 248 -20.22 9.98 28.95
C ILE A 248 -20.53 10.08 27.46
N SER A 249 -20.14 11.19 26.84
CA SER A 249 -20.31 11.41 25.41
C SER A 249 -19.03 11.90 24.77
N LEU A 250 -18.84 11.54 23.50
CA LEU A 250 -17.77 12.10 22.70
C LEU A 250 -18.13 13.56 22.36
N TYR A 251 -17.40 14.50 22.94
CA TYR A 251 -17.65 15.93 22.83
C TYR A 251 -17.07 16.50 21.54
N SER A 252 -15.84 16.13 21.22
CA SER A 252 -15.16 16.62 20.02
C SER A 252 -14.13 15.63 19.49
N THR A 253 -13.96 15.59 18.17
CA THR A 253 -12.92 14.83 17.48
C THR A 253 -12.23 15.70 16.44
N ASN A 254 -10.92 15.54 16.33
CA ASN A 254 -10.14 16.03 15.19
C ASN A 254 -9.00 15.03 14.91
N THR A 255 -8.08 15.40 14.04
CA THR A 255 -6.96 14.52 13.66
C THR A 255 -5.85 14.43 14.71
N TYR A 256 -5.81 15.28 15.72
CA TYR A 256 -4.77 15.36 16.74
C TYR A 256 -5.24 14.86 18.12
N GLU A 257 -6.53 14.98 18.40
CA GLU A 257 -7.10 14.66 19.70
C GLU A 257 -8.61 14.35 19.63
N MET A 258 -9.09 13.76 20.72
CA MET A 258 -10.51 13.62 21.02
C MET A 258 -10.79 14.10 22.45
N ALA A 259 -12.03 14.50 22.72
CA ALA A 259 -12.48 14.87 24.05
C ALA A 259 -13.78 14.16 24.40
N PHE A 260 -13.86 13.70 25.64
CA PHE A 260 -15.09 13.23 26.26
C PHE A 260 -15.67 14.33 27.15
N GLU A 261 -16.99 14.47 27.12
CA GLU A 261 -17.78 15.21 28.09
C GLU A 261 -18.43 14.23 29.06
N ILE A 262 -18.45 14.59 30.33
CA ILE A 262 -18.94 13.76 31.42
C ILE A 262 -20.06 14.52 32.14
N ASP A 263 -21.24 13.90 32.23
CA ASP A 263 -22.40 14.51 32.87
C ASP A 263 -22.51 14.09 34.33
N TRP A 264 -22.12 15.00 35.23
CA TRP A 264 -22.16 14.80 36.68
C TRP A 264 -23.46 15.25 37.35
N THR A 265 -24.48 15.67 36.60
CA THR A 265 -25.67 16.34 37.13
C THR A 265 -26.43 15.49 38.15
N GLU A 266 -26.63 14.21 37.85
CA GLU A 266 -27.40 13.29 38.70
C GLU A 266 -26.52 12.51 39.69
N TYR A 267 -25.31 12.12 39.27
CA TYR A 267 -24.44 11.19 40.01
C TYR A 267 -23.02 11.75 40.16
N PRO A 268 -22.83 12.79 41.00
CA PRO A 268 -21.54 13.46 41.15
C PRO A 268 -20.42 12.52 41.60
N ALA A 269 -19.19 12.84 41.22
CA ALA A 269 -18.02 12.08 41.64
C ALA A 269 -17.84 12.11 43.17
N SER A 270 -17.54 10.95 43.76
CA SER A 270 -17.22 10.80 45.18
C SER A 270 -15.72 11.01 45.49
N THR A 271 -14.86 11.01 44.46
CA THR A 271 -13.41 11.20 44.57
C THR A 271 -12.85 11.96 43.36
N THR A 272 -11.54 12.24 43.40
CA THR A 272 -10.74 12.77 42.28
C THR A 272 -10.00 11.66 41.52
N ASP A 273 -10.04 10.43 42.02
CA ASP A 273 -9.46 9.26 41.32
C ASP A 273 -10.43 8.76 40.24
N LEU A 274 -10.40 9.48 39.12
CA LEU A 274 -11.29 9.32 37.98
C LEU A 274 -10.47 9.16 36.71
N TYR A 275 -10.87 8.22 35.87
CA TYR A 275 -10.27 8.06 34.55
C TYR A 275 -11.26 7.50 33.54
N ILE A 276 -11.00 7.76 32.27
CA ILE A 276 -11.67 7.10 31.15
C ILE A 276 -10.72 6.09 30.54
N GLN A 277 -11.15 4.84 30.45
CA GLN A 277 -10.50 3.84 29.60
C GLN A 277 -11.20 3.84 28.24
N TRP A 278 -10.42 3.88 27.15
CA TRP A 278 -10.97 4.08 25.82
C TRP A 278 -10.28 3.21 24.76
N ILE A 279 -11.02 2.96 23.68
CA ILE A 279 -10.63 2.17 22.52
C ILE A 279 -11.00 2.97 21.27
N ILE A 280 -10.03 3.14 20.37
CA ILE A 280 -10.25 3.69 19.03
C ILE A 280 -10.18 2.56 18.03
N PHE A 281 -11.18 2.46 17.16
CA PHE A 281 -11.22 1.49 16.09
C PHE A 281 -11.68 2.11 14.77
N GLY A 282 -11.22 1.58 13.65
CA GLY A 282 -11.49 2.13 12.31
C GLY A 282 -10.68 1.39 11.25
N ASN A 283 -10.67 1.90 10.02
CA ASN A 283 -9.83 1.36 8.96
C ASN A 283 -8.39 1.88 9.13
N PRO A 284 -7.41 1.02 9.45
CA PRO A 284 -6.02 1.43 9.64
C PRO A 284 -5.43 2.22 8.47
N VAL A 285 -5.76 1.82 7.24
CA VAL A 285 -5.22 2.43 6.00
C VAL A 285 -5.78 3.84 5.82
N GLU A 286 -7.07 4.02 6.02
CA GLU A 286 -7.71 5.34 5.91
C GLU A 286 -7.23 6.29 7.01
N ILE A 287 -7.11 5.80 8.24
CA ILE A 287 -6.69 6.60 9.39
C ILE A 287 -5.18 6.90 9.35
N GLY A 288 -4.38 6.03 8.73
CA GLY A 288 -2.92 6.17 8.65
C GLY A 288 -2.18 5.77 9.93
N TYR A 289 -2.91 5.26 10.94
CA TYR A 289 -2.35 4.84 12.22
C TYR A 289 -2.81 3.43 12.58
N PHE A 290 -1.87 2.59 13.02
CA PHE A 290 -2.15 1.25 13.50
C PHE A 290 -1.13 0.83 14.56
N SER A 291 -1.52 0.93 15.83
CA SER A 291 -0.65 0.55 16.95
C SER A 291 -0.16 -0.90 16.82
N PRO A 292 1.14 -1.18 17.00
CA PRO A 292 1.67 -2.54 16.98
C PRO A 292 1.05 -3.44 18.07
N LYS A 293 0.56 -2.86 19.18
CA LYS A 293 0.04 -3.60 20.33
C LYS A 293 -1.29 -4.33 20.09
N HIS A 294 -2.03 -3.97 19.04
CA HIS A 294 -3.41 -4.45 18.87
C HIS A 294 -3.66 -5.06 17.49
N ARG A 295 -2.60 -5.36 16.74
CA ARG A 295 -2.70 -5.84 15.35
C ARG A 295 -3.11 -7.29 15.21
N ASP A 296 -3.04 -8.05 16.28
CA ASP A 296 -3.49 -9.45 16.29
C ASP A 296 -4.94 -9.56 16.78
N VAL A 297 -5.53 -8.46 17.26
CA VAL A 297 -6.94 -8.44 17.69
C VAL A 297 -7.84 -8.35 16.47
N ILE A 298 -8.75 -9.31 16.35
CA ILE A 298 -9.77 -9.36 15.30
C ILE A 298 -11.08 -8.85 15.89
N ILE A 299 -11.77 -7.98 15.15
CA ILE A 299 -13.11 -7.50 15.49
C ILE A 299 -14.11 -8.27 14.64
N GLU A 300 -14.96 -9.08 15.28
CA GLU A 300 -16.06 -9.76 14.62
C GLU A 300 -17.39 -9.04 14.87
N ARG A 301 -18.24 -8.97 13.84
CA ARG A 301 -19.62 -8.46 13.95
C ARG A 301 -20.57 -9.63 13.80
N GLY A 302 -21.48 -9.81 14.75
CA GLY A 302 -22.46 -10.90 14.71
C GLY A 302 -23.69 -10.65 15.57
N LYS A 303 -24.76 -11.41 15.30
CA LYS A 303 -25.96 -11.44 16.13
C LYS A 303 -25.64 -12.19 17.43
N VAL A 304 -25.99 -11.60 18.56
CA VAL A 304 -25.75 -12.17 19.90
C VAL A 304 -26.51 -13.49 20.05
N LYS A 305 -25.79 -14.61 20.05
CA LYS A 305 -26.18 -15.83 20.77
C LYS A 305 -25.26 -15.93 21.99
N GLU A 306 -25.82 -16.24 23.14
CA GLU A 306 -25.11 -16.30 24.42
C GLU A 306 -23.78 -17.09 24.28
N LEU A 307 -22.66 -16.39 24.37
CA LEU A 307 -21.33 -16.97 24.43
C LEU A 307 -20.80 -16.77 25.86
N GLY A 308 -20.38 -17.86 26.49
CA GLY A 308 -19.93 -17.91 27.89
C GLY A 308 -18.49 -17.46 28.13
N VAL A 309 -17.97 -16.52 27.33
CA VAL A 309 -16.60 -15.96 27.50
C VAL A 309 -16.72 -14.49 27.92
N GLU A 310 -15.73 -13.98 28.65
CA GLU A 310 -15.65 -12.57 29.05
C GLU A 310 -15.90 -11.66 27.84
N THR A 311 -17.06 -10.98 27.86
CA THR A 311 -17.61 -10.26 26.72
C THR A 311 -17.73 -8.78 27.05
N ILE A 312 -17.10 -7.93 26.24
CA ILE A 312 -17.36 -6.48 26.27
C ILE A 312 -18.55 -6.19 25.34
N LYS A 313 -19.67 -5.79 25.93
CA LYS A 313 -20.90 -5.43 25.19
C LYS A 313 -20.89 -3.94 24.85
N LEU A 314 -21.07 -3.63 23.57
CA LEU A 314 -21.20 -2.27 23.03
C LEU A 314 -22.65 -2.07 22.56
N TYR A 315 -23.26 -0.96 22.99
CA TYR A 315 -24.62 -0.60 22.59
C TYR A 315 -24.56 0.65 21.71
N ARG A 316 -25.23 0.61 20.54
CA ARG A 316 -25.46 1.80 19.70
C ARG A 316 -26.96 2.02 19.56
N HIS A 317 -27.41 3.25 19.81
CA HIS A 317 -28.84 3.59 19.83
C HIS A 317 -29.45 3.83 18.44
N GLU A 318 -28.63 3.91 17.37
CA GLU A 318 -29.08 4.26 16.00
C GLU A 318 -29.13 3.09 15.02
N LEU A 319 -28.68 1.90 15.41
CA LEU A 319 -28.81 0.68 14.62
C LEU A 319 -29.65 -0.29 15.45
N GLN A 320 -30.79 -0.75 14.92
CA GLN A 320 -31.65 -1.75 15.58
C GLN A 320 -31.00 -3.15 15.72
N GLU A 321 -29.67 -3.26 15.76
CA GLU A 321 -28.95 -4.52 15.93
C GLU A 321 -27.81 -4.42 16.97
N HIS A 322 -27.86 -5.33 17.94
CA HIS A 322 -26.85 -5.57 18.96
C HIS A 322 -25.54 -6.00 18.30
N SER A 323 -24.49 -5.17 18.39
CA SER A 323 -23.17 -5.50 17.85
C SER A 323 -22.20 -5.78 19.01
N LEU A 324 -21.69 -7.02 19.08
CA LEU A 324 -20.68 -7.44 20.05
C LEU A 324 -19.27 -7.16 19.48
N LEU A 325 -18.33 -6.71 20.32
CA LEU A 325 -16.90 -6.69 20.02
C LEU A 325 -16.28 -7.90 20.72
N LEU A 326 -16.02 -8.97 19.97
CA LEU A 326 -15.22 -10.09 20.45
C LEU A 326 -13.75 -9.72 20.32
N MET A 327 -13.01 -9.71 21.43
CA MET A 327 -11.54 -9.68 21.41
C MET A 327 -11.06 -11.10 21.70
N THR A 328 -10.65 -11.84 20.68
CA THR A 328 -9.96 -13.12 20.90
C THR A 328 -8.47 -12.86 20.97
N ASP A 329 -7.89 -13.07 22.15
CA ASP A 329 -6.45 -13.23 22.28
C ASP A 329 -6.10 -14.60 21.69
N THR A 330 -5.34 -14.64 20.59
CA THR A 330 -4.92 -15.91 19.98
C THR A 330 -3.70 -16.48 20.71
N GLN A 331 -3.80 -16.62 22.03
CA GLN A 331 -2.92 -17.44 22.85
C GLN A 331 -3.69 -18.12 23.98
N THR A 332 -4.69 -18.94 23.64
CA THR A 332 -5.06 -20.19 24.36
C THR A 332 -6.42 -20.70 23.84
N ALA A 333 -6.37 -21.46 22.74
CA ALA A 333 -7.50 -22.32 22.35
C ALA A 333 -6.96 -23.59 21.70
N ASN A 334 -5.98 -24.22 22.36
CA ASN A 334 -5.81 -25.65 22.26
C ASN A 334 -6.46 -26.26 23.51
N ASP A 335 -7.25 -27.29 23.26
CA ASP A 335 -7.95 -28.19 24.18
C ASP A 335 -9.44 -27.94 24.40
N ARG A 336 -10.18 -29.01 24.05
CA ARG A 336 -11.58 -29.34 24.36
C ARG A 336 -12.64 -28.92 23.35
N VAL A 337 -12.61 -29.62 22.21
CA VAL A 337 -13.84 -30.15 21.63
C VAL A 337 -14.05 -31.56 22.20
N GLU A 338 -14.88 -31.68 23.23
CA GLU A 338 -15.61 -32.92 23.50
C GLU A 338 -17.04 -32.58 23.95
N LYS A 339 -17.98 -33.12 23.15
CA LYS A 339 -19.45 -33.19 23.24
C LYS A 339 -20.28 -32.01 22.77
#